data_AF-G5KGP9-F1
#
_entry.id   AF-G5KGP9-F1
#
_cell.length_a   1.000
_cell.length_b   1.000
_cell.length_c   1.000
_cell.angle_alpha   90.00
_cell.angle_beta   90.00
_cell.angle_gamma   90.00
#
_symmetry.space_group_name_H-M   'P 1'
#
loop_
_entity.id
_entity.type
_entity.pdbx_description
1 polymer ?
#
loop_
_entity_poly.entity_id
_entity_poly.type
_entity_poly.pdbx_seq_one_letter_code
_entity_poly.pdbx_strand_id
1 'polypeptide(L)'
;MTNFVDLMKSDLEEAYQRFVRAFDGVTKEEANAFPVANLSSQIKSMTWLAWHTARELDFQIAFLAKEEPIWHSQKWEEKFPFDVADWKHSLVDAQRIWVDDTSILLAYLKAAKDYAKSYIDKVDESELAEIIS
;
A
#
# COMPACT_ATOMS: atom_id res chain seq x y z
N MET A 1 -5.33 15.77 25.16
CA MET A 1 -4.33 16.47 24.34
C MET A 1 -3.95 15.52 23.22
N THR A 2 -3.95 15.98 21.97
CA THR A 2 -3.45 15.21 20.82
C THR A 2 -1.95 14.95 21.02
N ASN A 3 -1.51 13.70 20.88
CA ASN A 3 -0.09 13.31 20.94
C ASN A 3 0.46 12.92 19.55
N PHE A 4 1.73 12.51 19.46
CA PHE A 4 2.34 12.16 18.17
C PHE A 4 1.72 10.93 17.52
N VAL A 5 1.30 9.92 18.33
CA VAL A 5 0.60 8.71 17.87
C VAL A 5 -0.70 9.09 17.16
N ASP A 6 -1.48 10.01 17.75
CA ASP A 6 -2.73 10.51 17.15
C ASP A 6 -2.48 11.15 15.77
N LEU A 7 -1.40 11.95 15.64
CA LEU A 7 -1.05 12.62 14.38
C LEU A 7 -0.63 11.61 13.30
N MET A 8 0.26 10.67 13.61
CA MET A 8 0.68 9.63 12.64
C MET A 8 -0.49 8.78 12.16
N LYS A 9 -1.41 8.42 13.06
CA LYS A 9 -2.63 7.68 12.71
C LYS A 9 -3.60 8.49 11.86
N SER A 10 -3.68 9.80 12.08
CA SER A 10 -4.47 10.72 11.26
C SER A 10 -3.91 10.82 9.85
N ASP A 11 -2.59 10.96 9.70
CA ASP A 11 -1.94 11.05 8.40
C ASP A 11 -2.15 9.78 7.55
N LEU A 12 -2.03 8.60 8.16
CA LEU A 12 -2.34 7.32 7.50
C LEU A 12 -3.81 7.23 7.05
N GLU A 13 -4.74 7.71 7.88
CA GLU A 13 -6.15 7.75 7.52
C GLU A 13 -6.38 8.70 6.33
N GLU A 14 -5.81 9.90 6.36
CA GLU A 14 -5.95 10.86 5.27
C GLU A 14 -5.37 10.33 3.95
N ALA A 15 -4.20 9.68 4.00
CA ALA A 15 -3.59 9.07 2.82
C ALA A 15 -4.52 8.00 2.21
N TYR A 16 -5.09 7.11 3.03
CA TYR A 16 -6.08 6.14 2.57
C TYR A 16 -7.32 6.81 1.97
N GLN A 17 -7.88 7.84 2.63
CA GLN A 17 -9.04 8.55 2.12
C GLN A 17 -8.77 9.27 0.79
N ARG A 18 -7.51 9.68 0.51
CA ARG A 18 -7.12 10.21 -0.81
C ARG A 18 -7.21 9.14 -1.88
N PHE A 19 -6.78 7.91 -1.61
CA PHE A 19 -6.98 6.79 -2.53
C PHE A 19 -8.46 6.48 -2.75
N VAL A 20 -9.26 6.41 -1.69
CA VAL A 20 -10.72 6.17 -1.81
C VAL A 20 -11.37 7.20 -2.75
N ARG A 21 -11.09 8.50 -2.55
CA ARG A 21 -11.60 9.55 -3.43
C ARG A 21 -11.06 9.47 -4.84
N ALA A 22 -9.80 9.09 -5.01
CA ALA A 22 -9.19 8.97 -6.34
C ALA A 22 -9.81 7.83 -7.16
N PHE A 23 -10.25 6.76 -6.51
CA PHE A 23 -10.90 5.61 -7.15
C PHE A 23 -12.42 5.77 -7.33
N ASP A 24 -13.02 6.83 -6.78
CA ASP A 24 -14.46 7.07 -6.92
C ASP A 24 -14.85 7.30 -8.38
N GLY A 25 -15.76 6.47 -8.89
CA GLY A 25 -16.20 6.49 -10.29
C GLY A 25 -15.18 5.99 -11.32
N VAL A 26 -14.01 5.51 -10.90
CA VAL A 26 -12.96 5.01 -11.81
C VAL A 26 -13.23 3.57 -12.22
N THR A 27 -13.23 3.31 -13.53
CA THR A 27 -13.38 1.95 -14.08
C THR A 27 -12.11 1.12 -13.88
N LYS A 28 -12.22 -0.21 -13.98
CA LYS A 28 -11.03 -1.08 -13.89
C LYS A 28 -10.05 -0.83 -15.04
N GLU A 29 -10.56 -0.51 -16.22
CA GLU A 29 -9.74 -0.19 -17.39
C GLU A 29 -8.91 1.08 -17.16
N GLU A 30 -9.53 2.13 -16.61
CA GLU A 30 -8.82 3.36 -16.23
C GLU A 30 -7.82 3.13 -15.10
N ALA A 31 -8.21 2.37 -14.06
CA ALA A 31 -7.33 2.09 -12.92
C ALA A 31 -6.08 1.31 -13.33
N ASN A 32 -6.22 0.34 -14.25
CA ASN A 32 -5.14 -0.49 -14.76
C ASN A 32 -4.31 0.20 -15.88
N ALA A 33 -4.79 1.30 -16.45
CA ALA A 33 -4.13 1.95 -17.59
C ALA A 33 -2.81 2.64 -17.23
N PHE A 34 -1.91 2.69 -18.22
CA PHE A 34 -0.69 3.50 -18.20
C PHE A 34 -0.78 4.57 -19.31
N PRO A 35 -1.60 5.63 -19.14
CA PRO A 35 -2.04 6.50 -20.23
C PRO A 35 -0.91 7.28 -20.92
N VAL A 36 0.25 7.41 -20.28
CA VAL A 36 1.40 8.17 -20.77
C VAL A 36 2.69 7.33 -20.80
N ALA A 37 2.55 6.01 -20.90
CA ALA A 37 3.70 5.08 -20.94
C ALA A 37 4.71 5.40 -22.06
N ASN A 38 4.23 5.92 -23.18
CA ASN A 38 5.06 6.36 -24.31
C ASN A 38 5.83 7.67 -24.05
N LEU A 39 5.37 8.49 -23.10
CA LEU A 39 6.01 9.75 -22.71
C LEU A 39 6.92 9.55 -21.50
N SER A 40 6.51 8.71 -20.54
CA SER A 40 7.28 8.41 -19.34
C SER A 40 6.95 7.01 -18.82
N SER A 41 7.97 6.14 -18.79
CA SER A 41 7.93 4.82 -18.16
C SER A 41 7.86 4.87 -16.62
N GLN A 42 8.06 6.05 -16.04
CA GLN A 42 8.02 6.22 -14.59
C GLN A 42 6.60 6.43 -14.06
N ILE A 43 5.67 6.94 -14.87
CA ILE A 43 4.27 7.13 -14.48
C ILE A 43 3.57 5.76 -14.43
N LYS A 44 3.02 5.42 -13.27
CA LYS A 44 2.41 4.12 -12.97
C LYS A 44 0.88 4.19 -13.06
N SER A 45 0.23 3.03 -13.23
CA SER A 45 -1.22 2.92 -13.14
C SER A 45 -1.71 3.18 -11.70
N MET A 46 -3.00 3.52 -11.55
CA MET A 46 -3.60 3.67 -10.23
C MET A 46 -3.59 2.34 -9.46
N THR A 47 -3.82 1.23 -10.16
CA THR A 47 -3.74 -0.13 -9.60
C THR A 47 -2.37 -0.39 -9.01
N TRP A 48 -1.29 -0.09 -9.75
CA TRP A 48 0.07 -0.25 -9.25
C TRP A 48 0.31 0.64 -8.02
N LEU A 49 -0.11 1.90 -8.05
CA LEU A 49 0.09 2.83 -6.93
C LEU A 49 -0.62 2.36 -5.66
N ALA A 50 -1.88 1.93 -5.76
CA ALA A 50 -2.64 1.45 -4.60
C ALA A 50 -2.07 0.15 -4.03
N TRP A 51 -1.77 -0.84 -4.89
CA TRP A 51 -1.16 -2.10 -4.47
C TRP A 51 0.22 -1.89 -3.84
N HIS A 52 1.09 -1.12 -4.51
CA HIS A 52 2.47 -0.90 -4.04
C HIS A 52 2.50 -0.11 -2.73
N THR A 53 1.64 0.91 -2.57
CA THR A 53 1.52 1.63 -1.29
C THR A 53 1.11 0.70 -0.14
N ALA A 54 0.15 -0.21 -0.38
CA ALA A 54 -0.24 -1.21 0.61
C ALA A 54 0.91 -2.17 0.93
N ARG A 55 1.63 -2.62 -0.12
CA ARG A 55 2.77 -3.53 -0.04
C ARG A 55 3.90 -2.98 0.83
N GLU A 56 4.30 -1.73 0.58
CA GLU A 56 5.35 -1.05 1.32
C GLU A 56 4.97 -0.88 2.80
N LEU A 57 3.73 -0.45 3.06
CA LEU A 57 3.25 -0.27 4.42
C LEU A 57 3.19 -1.60 5.18
N ASP A 58 2.71 -2.66 4.55
CA ASP A 58 2.63 -4.01 5.12
C ASP A 58 4.01 -4.53 5.52
N PHE A 59 4.94 -4.67 4.56
CA PHE A 59 6.24 -5.27 4.83
C PHE A 59 7.11 -4.46 5.78
N GLN A 60 7.15 -3.13 5.64
CA GLN A 60 8.02 -2.31 6.49
C GLN A 60 7.51 -2.31 7.94
N ILE A 61 6.20 -2.25 8.16
CA ILE A 61 5.64 -2.38 9.50
C ILE A 61 5.85 -3.78 10.06
N ALA A 62 5.65 -4.83 9.26
CA ALA A 62 5.88 -6.20 9.71
C ALA A 62 7.34 -6.44 10.13
N PHE A 63 8.29 -5.87 9.37
CA PHE A 63 9.70 -5.90 9.72
C PHE A 63 9.97 -5.23 11.07
N LEU A 64 9.43 -4.04 11.31
CA LEU A 64 9.56 -3.34 12.60
C LEU A 64 8.87 -4.09 13.75
N ALA A 65 7.71 -4.68 13.49
CA ALA A 65 6.95 -5.48 14.45
C ALA A 65 7.59 -6.86 14.73
N LYS A 66 8.56 -7.29 13.90
CA LYS A 66 9.15 -8.64 13.90
C LYS A 66 8.08 -9.72 13.72
N GLU A 67 7.11 -9.43 12.86
CA GLU A 67 5.97 -10.28 12.52
C GLU A 67 5.99 -10.67 11.03
N GLU A 68 5.17 -11.64 10.66
CA GLU A 68 4.96 -11.97 9.25
C GLU A 68 4.04 -10.93 8.59
N PRO A 69 4.39 -10.41 7.39
CA PRO A 69 3.55 -9.49 6.63
C PRO A 69 2.13 -10.02 6.47
N ILE A 70 1.14 -9.13 6.55
CA ILE A 70 -0.27 -9.49 6.38
C ILE A 70 -0.53 -10.08 5.00
N TRP A 71 0.29 -9.76 4.01
CA TRP A 71 0.25 -10.40 2.70
C TRP A 71 0.26 -11.92 2.77
N HIS A 72 1.15 -12.48 3.57
CA HIS A 72 1.29 -13.92 3.77
C HIS A 72 0.29 -14.41 4.83
N SER A 73 0.30 -13.79 6.01
CA SER A 73 -0.49 -14.27 7.15
C SER A 73 -2.01 -14.16 6.93
N GLN A 74 -2.47 -13.24 6.06
CA GLN A 74 -3.87 -13.09 5.65
C GLN A 74 -4.14 -13.51 4.20
N LYS A 75 -3.18 -14.16 3.53
CA LYS A 75 -3.31 -14.73 2.19
C LYS A 75 -3.79 -13.73 1.14
N TRP A 76 -3.21 -12.51 1.13
CA TRP A 76 -3.52 -11.53 0.08
C TRP A 76 -2.93 -11.94 -1.27
N GLU A 77 -1.79 -12.63 -1.29
CA GLU A 77 -1.22 -13.23 -2.51
C GLU A 77 -2.22 -14.06 -3.31
N GLU A 78 -3.06 -14.84 -2.64
CA GLU A 78 -4.05 -15.72 -3.29
C GLU A 78 -5.18 -14.92 -3.97
N LYS A 79 -5.33 -13.63 -3.64
CA LYS A 79 -6.41 -12.78 -4.12
C LYS A 79 -6.00 -11.90 -5.31
N PHE A 80 -4.70 -11.73 -5.56
CA PHE A 80 -4.19 -10.94 -6.69
C PHE A 80 -3.83 -11.84 -7.88
N PRO A 81 -4.12 -11.44 -9.13
CA PRO A 81 -3.97 -12.30 -10.31
C PRO A 81 -2.55 -12.29 -10.90
N PHE A 82 -1.55 -11.85 -10.14
CA PHE A 82 -0.18 -11.65 -10.62
C PHE A 82 0.85 -12.06 -9.56
N ASP A 83 2.03 -12.43 -10.03
CA ASP A 83 3.21 -12.75 -9.22
C ASP A 83 4.40 -11.96 -9.75
N VAL A 84 4.84 -10.97 -8.95
CA VAL A 84 5.86 -9.97 -9.31
C VAL A 84 6.71 -9.63 -8.08
N ALA A 85 7.96 -9.21 -8.30
CA ALA A 85 8.86 -8.79 -7.23
C ALA A 85 8.40 -7.46 -6.59
N ASP A 86 8.80 -7.10 -5.37
CA ASP A 86 8.09 -6.03 -4.66
C ASP A 86 8.45 -4.57 -5.08
N TRP A 87 9.72 -4.27 -5.42
CA TRP A 87 10.19 -2.87 -5.33
C TRP A 87 11.06 -2.33 -6.49
N LYS A 88 11.43 -3.16 -7.49
CA LYS A 88 12.20 -2.70 -8.68
C LYS A 88 11.51 -3.08 -9.99
N HIS A 89 10.38 -2.44 -10.24
CA HIS A 89 9.63 -2.68 -11.46
C HIS A 89 10.09 -1.80 -12.62
N SER A 90 10.51 -2.46 -13.72
CA SER A 90 10.48 -1.83 -15.03
C SER A 90 9.03 -1.51 -15.43
N LEU A 91 8.84 -0.75 -16.52
CA LEU A 91 7.48 -0.53 -17.05
C LEU A 91 6.77 -1.85 -17.37
N VAL A 92 7.50 -2.81 -17.95
CA VAL A 92 6.95 -4.13 -18.31
C VAL A 92 6.52 -4.89 -17.07
N ASP A 93 7.32 -4.86 -16.00
CA ASP A 93 6.94 -5.51 -14.74
C ASP A 93 5.72 -4.82 -14.10
N ALA A 94 5.71 -3.48 -14.09
CA ALA A 94 4.60 -2.71 -13.54
C ALA A 94 3.29 -2.97 -14.29
N GLN A 95 3.33 -3.18 -15.61
CA GLN A 95 2.16 -3.50 -16.43
C GLN A 95 1.58 -4.89 -16.16
N ARG A 96 2.31 -5.77 -15.46
CA ARG A 96 1.78 -7.07 -15.00
C ARG A 96 0.90 -6.92 -13.75
N ILE A 97 0.90 -5.76 -13.09
CA ILE A 97 0.07 -5.46 -11.93
C ILE A 97 -1.26 -4.87 -12.41
N TRP A 98 -2.29 -5.72 -12.40
CA TRP A 98 -3.65 -5.37 -12.81
C TRP A 98 -4.67 -6.15 -11.97
N VAL A 99 -5.91 -5.66 -11.90
CA VAL A 99 -7.00 -6.34 -11.18
C VAL A 99 -8.31 -6.30 -11.99
N ASP A 100 -9.15 -7.30 -11.80
CA ASP A 100 -10.51 -7.32 -12.39
C ASP A 100 -11.55 -6.57 -11.55
N ASP A 101 -11.28 -6.39 -10.26
CA ASP A 101 -12.11 -5.63 -9.32
C ASP A 101 -11.21 -4.70 -8.52
N THR A 102 -11.42 -3.39 -8.65
CA THR A 102 -10.62 -2.37 -7.94
C THR A 102 -10.87 -2.36 -6.44
N SER A 103 -11.97 -2.96 -5.96
CA SER A 103 -12.31 -3.03 -4.54
C SER A 103 -11.24 -3.76 -3.73
N ILE A 104 -10.56 -4.75 -4.33
CA ILE A 104 -9.49 -5.51 -3.68
C ILE A 104 -8.28 -4.64 -3.31
N LEU A 105 -7.99 -3.61 -4.12
CA LEU A 105 -6.86 -2.69 -3.89
C LEU A 105 -7.11 -1.86 -2.64
N LEU A 106 -8.32 -1.28 -2.54
CA LEU A 106 -8.71 -0.49 -1.39
C LEU A 106 -8.89 -1.37 -0.14
N ALA A 107 -9.31 -2.63 -0.30
CA ALA A 107 -9.39 -3.59 0.79
C ALA A 107 -8.01 -3.94 1.36
N TYR A 108 -7.03 -4.24 0.50
CA TYR A 108 -5.66 -4.52 0.95
C TYR A 108 -5.00 -3.28 1.55
N LEU A 109 -5.12 -2.12 0.91
CA LEU A 109 -4.60 -0.86 1.45
C LEU A 109 -5.22 -0.51 2.81
N LYS A 110 -6.53 -0.75 2.99
CA LYS A 110 -7.19 -0.59 4.28
C LYS A 110 -6.60 -1.54 5.33
N ALA A 111 -6.41 -2.80 4.98
CA ALA A 111 -5.84 -3.80 5.89
C ALA A 111 -4.41 -3.43 6.32
N ALA A 112 -3.55 -3.02 5.38
CA ALA A 112 -2.20 -2.57 5.67
C ALA A 112 -2.19 -1.31 6.55
N LYS A 113 -3.08 -0.35 6.28
CA LYS A 113 -3.27 0.85 7.11
C LYS A 113 -3.71 0.49 8.53
N ASP A 114 -4.71 -0.39 8.68
CA ASP A 114 -5.22 -0.78 10.00
C ASP A 114 -4.15 -1.56 10.80
N TYR A 115 -3.34 -2.38 10.11
CA TYR A 115 -2.18 -3.05 10.70
C TYR A 115 -1.13 -2.02 11.18
N ALA A 116 -0.76 -1.07 10.33
CA ALA A 116 0.16 0.01 10.67
C ALA A 116 -0.32 0.85 11.87
N LYS A 117 -1.61 1.21 11.90
CA LYS A 117 -2.20 1.94 13.04
C LYS A 117 -2.11 1.13 14.34
N SER A 118 -2.32 -0.19 14.26
CA SER A 118 -2.23 -1.09 15.41
C SER A 118 -0.79 -1.24 15.92
N TYR A 119 0.21 -1.15 15.03
CA TYR A 119 1.62 -1.08 15.42
C TYR A 119 1.94 0.27 16.07
N ILE A 120 1.54 1.38 15.44
CA ILE A 120 1.76 2.74 15.93
C ILE A 120 1.17 2.95 17.34
N ASP A 121 0.03 2.33 17.66
CA ASP A 121 -0.57 2.36 19.00
C ASP A 121 0.33 1.81 20.11
N LYS A 122 1.36 1.03 19.76
CA LYS A 122 2.30 0.39 20.68
C LYS A 122 3.65 1.10 20.74
N VAL A 123 3.91 2.07 19.86
CA VAL A 123 5.21 2.75 19.75
C VAL A 123 5.37 3.75 20.90
N ASP A 124 6.46 3.64 21.64
CA ASP A 124 6.91 4.64 22.59
C ASP A 124 7.76 5.71 21.89
N GLU A 125 7.67 6.96 22.36
CA GLU A 125 8.43 8.08 21.78
C GLU A 125 9.94 7.84 21.80
N SER A 126 10.46 7.14 22.81
CA SER A 126 11.87 6.79 22.93
C SER A 126 12.35 5.79 21.87
N GLU A 127 11.45 4.96 21.33
CA GLU A 127 11.76 3.99 20.26
C GLU A 127 11.97 4.68 18.91
N LEU A 128 11.47 5.91 18.73
CA LEU A 128 11.65 6.68 17.49
C LEU A 128 13.12 7.03 17.19
N ALA A 129 13.99 6.96 18.20
CA ALA A 129 15.43 7.20 18.06
C ALA A 129 16.23 5.91 17.77
N GLU A 130 15.58 4.75 17.73
CA GLU A 130 16.24 3.47 17.47
C GLU A 130 16.83 3.43 16.04
N ILE A 131 18.07 2.97 15.92
CA ILE A 131 18.69 2.68 14.63
C ILE A 131 18.29 1.27 14.22
N ILE A 132 17.45 1.18 13.19
CA ILE A 132 17.01 -0.09 12.62
C ILE A 132 18.01 -0.52 11.54
N SER A 133 18.57 -1.72 11.67
CA SER A 133 19.60 -2.28 10.79
C SER A 133 19.23 -3.65 10.23
#